data_AF-A0A939T2A9-F1
#
_entry.id   AF-A0A939T2A9-F1
#
_cell.length_a   1.000
_cell.length_b   1.000
_cell.length_c   1.000
_cell.angle_alpha   90.00
_cell.angle_beta   90.00
_cell.angle_gamma   90.00
#
_symmetry.space_group_name_H-M   'P 1'
#
loop_
_entity.id
_entity.type
_entity.pdbx_description
1 polymer ?
#
loop_
_entity_poly.entity_id
_entity_poly.type
_entity_poly.pdbx_seq_one_letter_code
_entity_poly.pdbx_strand_id
1 'polypeptide(L)' 'MQRDRELPNPDGGKDDRDNFAAACKSCNDSRGKWDWLSYASLKRDEFF' A
#
# COMPACT_ATOMS: atom_id res chain seq x y z
N MET A 1 -5.65 -12.58 -6.65
CA MET A 1 -5.48 -11.26 -6.00
C MET A 1 -5.75 -11.41 -4.51
N GLN A 2 -5.22 -10.51 -3.68
CA GLN A 2 -5.38 -10.47 -2.24
C GLN A 2 -6.03 -9.16 -1.84
N ARG A 3 -6.85 -9.19 -0.79
CA ARG A 3 -7.30 -7.99 -0.11
C ARG A 3 -6.09 -7.34 0.53
N ASP A 4 -5.88 -6.08 0.22
CA ASP A 4 -4.73 -5.32 0.66
C ASP A 4 -5.14 -3.98 1.26
N ARG A 5 -4.45 -3.56 2.33
CA ARG A 5 -4.70 -2.30 3.02
C ARG A 5 -3.92 -1.18 2.37
N GLU A 6 -4.59 -0.12 1.95
CA GLU A 6 -3.91 0.95 1.22
C GLU A 6 -3.06 1.84 2.12
N LEU A 7 -3.64 2.36 3.20
CA LEU A 7 -2.99 3.19 4.20
C LEU A 7 -2.76 2.39 5.50
N PRO A 8 -1.51 2.27 6.00
CA PRO A 8 -1.22 1.61 7.27
C PRO A 8 -1.86 2.31 8.48
N ASN A 9 -2.15 1.56 9.55
CA ASN A 9 -2.75 2.12 10.78
C ASN A 9 -1.90 3.22 11.45
N PRO A 10 -0.56 3.12 11.51
CA PRO A 10 0.28 4.19 12.03
C PRO A 10 0.11 5.52 11.27
N ASP A 11 -0.26 5.45 9.99
CA ASP A 11 -0.42 6.61 9.11
C ASP A 11 -1.88 7.11 9.06
N GLY A 12 -2.72 6.65 9.98
CA GLY A 12 -4.14 7.03 10.07
C GLY A 12 -5.10 6.14 9.28
N GLY A 13 -4.60 5.04 8.71
CA GLY A 13 -5.42 4.03 8.04
C GLY A 13 -6.42 3.36 8.97
N LYS A 14 -7.67 3.24 8.51
CA LYS A 14 -8.78 2.62 9.24
C LYS A 14 -9.14 1.26 8.65
N ASP A 15 -9.84 0.46 9.45
CA ASP A 15 -10.32 -0.88 9.07
C ASP A 15 -11.71 -0.82 8.39
N ASP A 16 -12.01 0.27 7.69
CA ASP A 16 -13.22 0.37 6.87
C ASP A 16 -12.97 -0.19 5.46
N ARG A 17 -14.05 -0.48 4.73
CA ARG A 17 -13.99 -1.10 3.41
C ARG A 17 -13.21 -0.26 2.41
N ASP A 18 -13.19 1.05 2.58
CA ASP A 18 -12.70 2.00 1.59
C ASP A 18 -11.17 2.12 1.64
N ASN A 19 -10.54 1.66 2.73
CA ASN A 19 -9.08 1.53 2.85
C ASN A 19 -8.55 0.15 2.37
N PHE A 20 -9.33 -0.62 1.61
CA PHE A 20 -8.88 -1.89 1.04
C PHE A 20 -9.04 -1.96 -0.47
N ALA A 21 -7.98 -2.42 -1.14
CA ALA A 21 -7.96 -2.70 -2.57
C ALA A 21 -7.59 -4.16 -2.85
N ALA A 22 -7.70 -4.56 -4.12
CA ALA A 22 -7.22 -5.85 -4.57
C ALA A 22 -5.81 -5.69 -5.15
N ALA A 23 -4.83 -6.44 -4.61
CA ALA A 23 -3.46 -6.45 -5.09
C ALA A 23 -3.00 -7.85 -5.50
N CYS A 24 -1.98 -7.95 -6.35
CA CYS A 24 -1.32 -9.22 -6.58
C CYS A 24 -0.48 -9.63 -5.34
N LYS A 25 -0.30 -10.93 -5.08
CA LYS A 25 0.43 -11.39 -3.87
C LYS A 25 1.86 -10.82 -3.84
N SER A 26 2.60 -10.95 -4.94
CA SER A 26 3.96 -10.41 -5.03
C SER A 26 4.00 -8.89 -4.90
N CYS A 27 3.01 -8.18 -5.45
CA CYS A 27 2.87 -6.74 -5.34
C CYS A 27 2.75 -6.34 -3.87
N ASN A 28 1.81 -6.97 -3.15
CA ASN A 28 1.56 -6.70 -1.75
C ASN A 28 2.78 -7.05 -0.88
N ASP A 29 3.35 -8.25 -1.07
CA ASP A 29 4.53 -8.71 -0.33
C ASP A 29 5.73 -7.76 -0.53
N SER A 30 5.92 -7.25 -1.75
CA SER A 30 7.03 -6.34 -2.08
C SER A 30 6.84 -4.90 -1.58
N ARG A 31 5.61 -4.50 -1.28
CA ARG A 31 5.27 -3.17 -0.74
C ARG A 31 5.67 -3.04 0.73
N GLY A 32 5.54 -4.12 1.50
CA GLY A 32 5.89 -4.13 2.91
C GLY A 32 4.98 -3.22 3.73
N LYS A 33 5.59 -2.25 4.44
CA LYS A 33 4.87 -1.34 5.35
C LYS A 33 4.51 0.02 4.75
N TRP A 34 4.88 0.27 3.50
CA TRP A 34 4.62 1.54 2.83
C TRP A 34 3.18 1.64 2.37
N ASP A 35 2.58 2.83 2.45
CA ASP A 35 1.32 3.09 1.74
C ASP A 35 1.54 3.03 0.22
N TRP A 36 0.45 2.87 -0.54
CA TRP A 36 0.54 2.72 -1.99
C TRP A 36 1.10 3.95 -2.71
N LEU A 37 0.88 5.17 -2.21
CA LEU A 37 1.40 6.39 -2.83
C LEU A 37 2.91 6.47 -2.63
N SER A 38 3.39 6.31 -1.40
CA SER A 38 4.82 6.31 -1.10
C SER A 38 5.54 5.18 -1.82
N TYR A 39 4.95 3.97 -1.88
CA TYR A 39 5.55 2.86 -2.61
C TYR A 39 5.62 3.12 -4.12
N ALA A 40 4.59 3.74 -4.70
CA ALA A 40 4.59 4.11 -6.12
C ALA A 40 5.67 5.16 -6.43
N SER A 41 5.81 6.18 -5.59
CA SER A 41 6.86 7.20 -5.74
C SER A 41 8.26 6.60 -5.59
N LEU A 42 8.46 5.66 -4.66
CA LEU A 42 9.73 4.93 -4.52
C LEU A 42 10.07 4.14 -5.79
N LYS A 43 9.09 3.47 -6.40
CA LYS A 43 9.28 2.72 -7.65
C LYS A 43 9.57 3.59 -8.86
N ARG A 44 9.13 4.85 -8.83
CA ARG A 44 9.35 5.84 -9.87
C ARG A 44 10.56 6.73 -9.62
N ASP A 45 11.29 6.49 -8.54
CA ASP A 45 12.45 7.29 -8.15
C ASP A 45 12.10 8.78 -7.91
N GLU A 46 10.90 9.06 -7.40
CA GLU A 46 10.39 10.44 -7.21
C GLU A 46 10.87 11.07 -5.88
N PHE A 47 11.63 10.35 -5.06
CA PHE A 47 12.19 10.87 -3.80
C PHE A 47 13.59 11.47 -3.94
N PHE A 48 14.21 11.39 -5.12
CA PHE A 48 15.59 11.80 -5.40
C PHE A 48 15.69 12.75 -6.58
#